data_AF-A0A5C9ARV8-F1
#
_entry.id   AF-A0A5C9ARV8-F1
#
_cell.length_a   1.000
_cell.length_b   1.000
_cell.length_c   1.000
_cell.angle_alpha   90.00
_cell.angle_beta   90.00
_cell.angle_gamma   90.00
#
_symmetry.space_group_name_H-M   'P 1'
#
loop_
_entity.id
_entity.type
_entity.pdbx_description
1 polymer ?
#
loop_
_entity_poly.entity_id
_entity_poly.type
_entity_poly.pdbx_seq_one_letter_code
_entity_poly.pdbx_strand_id
1 'polypeptide(L)' 'REYSAMERSIDVQISRLRRMVEEDPAHPRYIQTVWGLGYVFVPDGSKA' A
#
# COMPACT_ATOMS: atom_id res chain seq x y z
N ARG A 1 -20.66 7.45 9.78
CA ARG A 1 -19.21 7.73 9.55
C ARG A 1 -18.41 6.64 10.26
N GLU A 2 -18.27 5.47 9.63
CA GLU A 2 -17.47 4.32 10.14
C GLU A 2 -16.13 4.18 9.38
N TYR A 3 -15.87 5.04 8.40
CA TYR A 3 -14.69 5.00 7.54
C TYR A 3 -13.36 5.03 8.30
N SER A 4 -13.28 5.74 9.44
CA SER A 4 -12.02 5.94 10.17
C SER A 4 -11.43 4.66 10.81
N ALA A 5 -12.27 3.72 11.26
CA ALA A 5 -11.79 2.47 11.85
C ALA A 5 -11.30 1.50 10.76
N MET A 6 -12.00 1.50 9.63
CA MET A 6 -11.64 0.72 8.44
C MET A 6 -10.39 1.28 7.73
N GLU A 7 -10.22 2.59 7.63
CA GLU A 7 -9.00 3.21 7.06
C GLU A 7 -7.73 2.83 7.83
N ARG A 8 -7.75 2.93 9.18
CA ARG A 8 -6.61 2.49 9.99
C ARG A 8 -6.30 1.01 9.79
N SER A 9 -7.29 0.19 9.47
CA SER A 9 -7.09 -1.23 9.19
C SER A 9 -6.34 -1.46 7.87
N ILE A 10 -6.57 -0.60 6.87
CA ILE A 10 -5.95 -0.71 5.53
C ILE A 10 -4.47 -0.41 5.63
N ASP A 11 -4.05 0.69 6.25
CA ASP A 11 -2.63 1.05 6.34
C ASP A 11 -1.80 -0.05 7.04
N VAL A 12 -2.37 -0.66 8.09
CA VAL A 12 -1.76 -1.79 8.79
C VAL A 12 -1.65 -3.01 7.88
N GLN A 13 -2.70 -3.34 7.11
CA GLN A 13 -2.64 -4.46 6.17
C GLN A 13 -1.66 -4.18 5.04
N ILE A 14 -1.61 -2.97 4.50
CA ILE A 14 -0.67 -2.57 3.45
C ILE A 14 0.77 -2.63 3.96
N SER A 15 1.03 -2.17 5.20
CA SER A 15 2.34 -2.29 5.82
C SER A 15 2.79 -3.75 5.96
N ARG A 16 1.88 -4.63 6.41
CA ARG A 16 2.15 -6.07 6.49
C ARG A 16 2.39 -6.69 5.12
N LEU A 17 1.58 -6.33 4.13
CA LEU A 17 1.70 -6.85 2.78
C LEU A 17 3.00 -6.42 2.11
N ARG A 18 3.40 -5.15 2.23
CA ARG A 18 4.68 -4.65 1.71
C ARG A 18 5.87 -5.40 2.30
N ARG A 19 5.84 -5.74 3.60
CA ARG A 19 6.88 -6.58 4.23
C ARG A 19 6.96 -8.00 3.69
N MET A 20 5.89 -8.51 3.07
CA MET A 20 5.86 -9.85 2.50
C MET A 20 6.25 -9.89 1.02
N VAL A 21 5.96 -8.82 0.26
CA VAL A 21 6.06 -8.85 -1.22
C VAL A 21 7.13 -7.90 -1.79
N GLU A 22 7.51 -6.86 -1.05
CA GLU A 22 8.53 -5.91 -1.51
C GLU A 22 9.92 -6.39 -1.04
N GLU A 23 10.92 -6.18 -1.89
CA GLU A 23 12.33 -6.38 -1.50
C GLU A 23 12.75 -5.38 -0.41
N ASP A 24 12.37 -4.11 -0.58
CA ASP A 24 12.50 -3.07 0.44
C ASP A 24 11.14 -2.38 0.68
N PRO A 25 10.48 -2.63 1.83
CA PRO A 25 9.20 -2.01 2.16
C PRO A 25 9.22 -0.47 2.25
N ALA A 26 10.40 0.15 2.41
CA ALA A 26 10.56 1.61 2.38
C ALA A 26 10.54 2.17 0.95
N HIS A 27 10.86 1.33 -0.05
CA HIS A 27 10.86 1.67 -1.47
C HIS A 27 9.92 0.73 -2.25
N PRO A 28 8.59 0.81 -2.01
CA PRO A 28 7.64 -0.16 -2.55
C PRO A 28 7.55 -0.08 -4.07
N ARG A 29 7.77 -1.22 -4.72
CA ARG A 29 7.74 -1.41 -6.17
C ARG A 29 6.33 -1.82 -6.63
N TYR A 30 5.70 -2.77 -5.94
CA TYR A 30 4.42 -3.36 -6.34
C TYR A 30 3.20 -2.64 -5.76
N ILE A 31 3.26 -2.21 -4.50
CA ILE A 31 2.12 -1.57 -3.84
C ILE A 31 2.44 -0.10 -3.60
N GLN A 32 2.01 0.78 -4.50
CA GLN A 32 2.36 2.20 -4.47
C GLN A 32 1.28 3.02 -3.78
N THR A 33 1.70 4.09 -3.09
CA THR A 33 0.77 5.04 -2.47
C THR A 33 0.40 6.13 -3.48
N VAL A 34 -0.88 6.32 -3.73
CA VAL A 34 -1.43 7.44 -4.50
C VAL A 34 -2.09 8.41 -3.52
N TRP A 35 -1.44 9.55 -3.28
CA TRP A 35 -1.90 10.54 -2.32
C TRP A 35 -3.31 11.05 -2.66
N GLY A 36 -4.21 10.98 -1.68
CA GLY A 36 -5.62 11.37 -1.85
C GLY A 36 -6.52 10.30 -2.48
N LEU A 37 -5.96 9.16 -2.91
CA LEU A 37 -6.73 8.03 -3.48
C LEU A 37 -6.57 6.73 -2.69
N GLY A 38 -5.37 6.44 -2.18
CA GLY A 38 -5.08 5.20 -1.44
C GLY A 38 -3.89 4.46 -2.02
N TYR A 39 -4.05 3.16 -2.29
CA TYR A 39 -2.98 2.27 -2.73
C TYR A 39 -3.31 1.61 -4.06
N VAL A 40 -2.31 1.45 -4.92
CA VAL A 40 -2.43 0.78 -6.22
C VAL A 40 -1.45 -0.38 -6.31
N PHE A 41 -1.88 -1.47 -6.93
CA PHE A 41 -1.01 -2.58 -7.27
C PHE A 41 -0.46 -2.41 -8.70
N VAL A 42 0.86 -2.46 -8.83
CA VAL A 42 1.60 -2.35 -10.09
C VAL A 42 2.43 -3.62 -10.30
N PRO A 43 1.94 -4.61 -11.06
CA PRO A 43 2.57 -5.93 -11.18
C PRO A 43 3.99 -5.88 -11.78
N ASP A 44 4.23 -4.95 -12.70
CA ASP A 44 5.54 -4.81 -13.37
C ASP A 44 6.51 -3.93 -12.58
N GLY A 45 6.06 -3.34 -11.46
CA GLY A 45 6.84 -2.44 -10.64
C GLY A 45 7.37 -1.20 -11.36
N SER A 46 6.74 -0.83 -12.47
CA SER A 46 6.87 0.48 -13.09
C SER A 46 6.27 1.55 -12.18
N LYS A 47 6.67 2.81 -12.31
CA LYS A 47 6.00 3.89 -11.56
C LYS A 47 4.57 4.03 -12.08
N ALA A 48 3.59 4.05 -11.17
CA ALA A 48 2.22 4.43 -11.45
C ALA A 48 2.11 5.92 -11.78
#